data_AF-A0A497FGJ1-F1
#
_entry.id   AF-A0A497FGJ1-F1
#
_cell.length_a   1.000
_cell.length_b   1.000
_cell.length_c   1.000
_cell.angle_alpha   90.00
_cell.angle_beta   90.00
_cell.angle_gamma   90.00
#
_symmetry.space_group_name_H-M   'P 1'
#
loop_
_entity.id
_entity.type
_entity.pdbx_description
1 polymer ?
#
loop_
_entity_poly.entity_id
_entity_poly.type
_entity_poly.pdbx_seq_one_letter_code
_entity_poly.pdbx_strand_id
1 'polypeptide(L)'
;HKGSEVEGVLYLILEEDLCKLDKYEGYPDHYDRRRITVYTEEGSLEAWIYVAVKTEPGLKPSRKYIDYLIRGTEQHGLSQQYINFLKSFRKN
;
A
#
# COMPACT_ATOMS: atom_id res chain seq x y z
N HIS A 1 5.96 -13.02 -2.82
CA HIS A 1 6.41 -14.19 -2.03
C HIS A 1 5.18 -14.85 -1.41
N LYS A 2 5.08 -16.19 -1.41
CA LYS A 2 4.00 -16.88 -0.68
C LYS A 2 4.33 -16.84 0.81
N GLY A 3 3.38 -16.44 1.65
CA GLY A 3 3.56 -16.36 3.11
C GLY A 3 4.12 -15.03 3.64
N SER A 4 4.17 -13.97 2.82
CA SER A 4 4.49 -12.61 3.27
C SER A 4 3.22 -11.79 3.46
N GLU A 5 3.17 -11.00 4.54
CA GLU A 5 2.05 -10.13 4.88
C GLU A 5 2.37 -8.67 4.56
N VAL A 6 1.32 -7.89 4.28
CA VAL A 6 1.38 -6.44 4.02
C VAL A 6 0.34 -5.78 4.89
N GLU A 7 0.75 -4.85 5.74
CA GLU A 7 -0.17 -4.00 6.50
C GLU A 7 -0.47 -2.71 5.75
N GLY A 8 -1.67 -2.18 5.95
CA GLY A 8 -2.14 -0.97 5.30
C GLY A 8 -3.27 -0.31 6.09
N VAL A 9 -3.80 0.77 5.53
CA VAL A 9 -4.93 1.53 6.10
C VAL A 9 -6.10 1.41 5.14
N LEU A 10 -7.28 1.12 5.68
CA LEU A 10 -8.53 1.05 4.93
C LEU A 10 -9.25 2.40 5.00
N TYR A 11 -9.67 2.90 3.84
CA TYR A 11 -10.46 4.13 3.73
C TYR A 11 -11.81 3.82 3.11
N LEU A 12 -12.87 4.31 3.73
CA LEU A 12 -14.19 4.33 3.11
C LEU A 12 -14.26 5.54 2.19
N ILE A 13 -14.52 5.31 0.91
CA ILE A 13 -14.61 6.35 -0.12
C ILE A 13 -15.86 6.17 -0.97
N LEU A 14 -16.27 7.24 -1.64
CA LEU A 14 -17.35 7.18 -2.61
C LEU A 14 -16.86 6.57 -3.94
N GLU A 15 -17.78 6.00 -4.72
CA GLU A 15 -17.47 5.43 -6.04
C GLU A 15 -16.92 6.49 -7.02
N GLU A 16 -17.38 7.74 -6.90
CA GLU A 16 -16.84 8.85 -7.69
C GLU A 16 -15.38 9.17 -7.34
N ASP A 17 -14.98 9.00 -6.09
CA ASP A 17 -13.59 9.19 -5.66
C ASP A 17 -12.72 8.02 -6.10
N LEU A 18 -13.29 6.82 -6.18
CA LEU A 18 -12.62 5.67 -6.78
C LEU A 18 -12.29 5.94 -8.27
N CYS A 19 -13.22 6.53 -9.03
CA CYS A 19 -12.96 6.95 -10.41
C CYS A 19 -11.88 8.04 -10.52
N LYS A 20 -11.77 8.92 -9.52
CA LYS A 20 -10.68 9.91 -9.45
C LYS A 20 -9.35 9.21 -9.17
N LEU A 21 -9.32 8.26 -8.23
CA LEU A 21 -8.13 7.45 -7.93
C LEU A 21 -7.64 6.67 -9.15
N ASP A 22 -8.53 6.08 -9.95
CA ASP A 22 -8.15 5.38 -11.19
C ASP A 22 -7.30 6.27 -12.10
N LYS A 23 -7.68 7.55 -12.24
CA LYS A 23 -6.94 8.53 -13.05
C LYS A 23 -5.59 8.88 -12.44
N TYR A 24 -5.53 9.09 -11.12
CA TYR A 24 -4.29 9.44 -10.41
C TYR A 24 -3.27 8.30 -10.44
N GLU A 25 -3.73 7.05 -10.29
CA GLU A 25 -2.90 5.84 -10.30
C GLU A 25 -2.52 5.40 -11.73
N GLY A 26 -3.15 5.99 -12.75
CA GLY A 26 -2.91 5.63 -14.15
C GLY A 26 -3.45 4.25 -14.51
N TYR A 27 -4.57 3.85 -13.91
CA TYR A 27 -5.25 2.59 -14.23
C TYR A 27 -5.81 2.59 -15.66
N PRO A 28 -5.68 1.48 -16.42
CA PRO A 28 -5.07 0.20 -16.06
C PRO A 28 -3.58 0.07 -16.45
N ASP A 29 -2.94 1.12 -16.98
CA ASP A 29 -1.63 0.99 -17.64
C ASP A 29 -0.44 1.01 -16.67
N HIS A 30 -0.48 1.87 -15.64
CA HIS A 30 0.59 2.00 -14.65
C HIS A 30 0.36 1.09 -13.45
N TYR A 31 -0.85 1.12 -12.90
CA TYR A 31 -1.30 0.30 -11.80
C TYR A 31 -2.60 -0.42 -12.17
N ASP A 32 -2.68 -1.70 -11.84
CA ASP A 32 -3.86 -2.53 -11.97
C ASP A 32 -4.67 -2.47 -10.67
N ARG A 33 -5.99 -2.27 -10.80
CA ARG A 33 -6.89 -2.19 -9.67
C ARG A 33 -7.46 -3.57 -9.36
N ARG A 34 -7.21 -4.06 -8.15
CA ARG A 34 -7.62 -5.40 -7.70
C ARG A 34 -8.51 -5.32 -6.49
N ARG A 35 -9.50 -6.21 -6.45
CA ARG A 35 -10.31 -6.44 -5.27
C ARG A 35 -9.73 -7.61 -4.50
N ILE A 36 -9.39 -7.39 -3.24
CA ILE A 36 -8.82 -8.42 -2.37
C ILE A 36 -9.54 -8.46 -1.03
N THR A 37 -9.48 -9.62 -0.38
CA THR A 37 -9.86 -9.76 1.02
C THR A 37 -8.75 -9.22 1.91
N VAL A 38 -9.10 -8.28 2.79
CA VAL A 38 -8.24 -7.73 3.84
C VAL A 38 -8.74 -8.21 5.19
N TYR A 39 -7.83 -8.61 6.07
CA TYR A 39 -8.12 -9.06 7.42
C TYR A 39 -7.85 -7.94 8.41
N THR A 40 -8.82 -7.65 9.27
CA THR A 40 -8.73 -6.69 10.37
C THR A 40 -9.06 -7.38 11.69
N GLU A 41 -8.86 -6.68 12.81
CA GLU A 41 -9.24 -7.17 14.14
C GLU A 41 -10.75 -7.43 14.27
N GLU A 42 -11.57 -6.74 13.47
CA GLU A 42 -13.03 -6.85 13.46
C GLU A 42 -13.55 -7.92 12.48
N GLY A 43 -12.67 -8.49 11.65
CA GLY A 43 -13.02 -9.50 10.66
C GLY A 43 -12.43 -9.21 9.28
N SER A 44 -12.88 -9.94 8.26
CA SER A 44 -12.43 -9.74 6.89
C SER A 44 -13.41 -8.93 6.07
N LEU A 45 -12.89 -8.07 5.18
CA LEU A 45 -13.68 -7.34 4.19
C LEU A 45 -12.98 -7.28 2.85
N GLU A 46 -13.77 -7.03 1.80
CA GLU A 46 -13.25 -6.79 0.45
C GLU A 46 -12.86 -5.32 0.27
N ALA A 47 -11.67 -5.06 -0.24
CA ALA A 47 -11.17 -3.72 -0.52
C ALA A 47 -10.52 -3.64 -1.89
N TRP A 48 -10.57 -2.44 -2.48
CA TRP A 48 -9.82 -2.12 -3.69
C TRP A 48 -8.37 -1.74 -3.34
N ILE A 49 -7.42 -2.27 -4.08
CA ILE A 49 -6.00 -1.92 -4.04
C ILE A 49 -5.48 -1.63 -5.45
N TYR A 50 -4.35 -0.94 -5.53
CA TYR A 50 -3.62 -0.71 -6.77
C TYR A 50 -2.26 -1.41 -6.72
N VAL A 51 -1.93 -2.16 -7.77
CA VAL A 51 -0.67 -2.92 -7.86
C VAL A 51 0.03 -2.56 -9.18
N ALA A 52 1.29 -2.16 -9.11
CA ALA A 52 2.06 -1.75 -10.29
C ALA A 52 2.08 -2.87 -11.35
N VAL A 53 1.74 -2.53 -12.59
CA VAL A 53 1.70 -3.50 -13.72
C VAL A 53 3.10 -3.87 -14.18
N LYS A 54 3.98 -2.88 -14.25
CA LYS A 54 5.38 -3.05 -14.66
C LYS A 54 6.28 -2.78 -13.47
N THR A 55 7.07 -3.78 -13.10
CA THR A 55 8.09 -3.65 -12.05
C THR A 55 9.44 -3.99 -12.65
N GLU A 56 10.44 -3.15 -12.38
CA GLU A 56 11.82 -3.41 -12.78
C GLU A 56 12.62 -3.89 -11.55
N PRO A 57 13.37 -5.00 -11.68
CA PRO A 57 14.26 -5.44 -10.61
C PRO A 57 15.28 -4.36 -10.26
N GLY A 58 15.52 -4.15 -8.98
CA GLY A 58 16.56 -3.22 -8.50
C GLY A 58 16.11 -1.77 -8.31
N LEU A 59 14.88 -1.41 -8.68
CA LEU A 59 14.31 -0.13 -8.28
C LEU A 59 14.13 -0.09 -6.77
N LYS A 60 14.85 0.82 -6.12
CA LYS A 60 14.71 1.09 -4.68
C LYS A 60 13.89 2.36 -4.47
N PRO A 61 12.95 2.36 -3.50
CA PRO A 61 12.24 3.58 -3.14
C PRO A 61 13.23 4.63 -2.63
N SER A 62 12.98 5.90 -2.94
CA SER A 62 13.79 6.98 -2.38
C SER A 62 13.67 7.03 -0.86
N ARG A 63 14.73 7.48 -0.18
CA ARG A 63 14.69 7.72 1.28
C ARG A 63 13.52 8.62 1.68
N LYS A 64 13.26 9.66 0.89
CA LYS A 64 12.14 10.58 1.11
C LYS A 64 10.81 9.83 1.12
N TYR A 65 10.59 8.95 0.14
CA TYR A 65 9.37 8.13 0.04
C TYR A 65 9.23 7.16 1.22
N ILE A 66 10.31 6.49 1.62
CA ILE A 66 10.30 5.63 2.82
C ILE A 66 9.98 6.43 4.08
N ASP A 67 10.55 7.63 4.26
CA ASP A 67 10.24 8.48 5.40
C ASP A 67 8.76 8.95 5.40
N TYR A 68 8.15 9.17 4.23
CA TYR A 68 6.71 9.42 4.13
C TYR A 68 5.88 8.21 4.57
N LEU A 69 6.23 7.00 4.11
CA LEU A 69 5.53 5.78 4.50
C LEU A 69 5.62 5.55 6.01
N ILE A 70 6.81 5.65 6.60
CA ILE A 70 7.02 5.47 8.04
C ILE A 70 6.13 6.41 8.84
N ARG A 71 6.12 7.71 8.51
CA ARG A 71 5.26 8.69 9.19
C ARG A 71 3.78 8.34 9.10
N GLY A 72 3.31 7.94 7.91
CA GLY A 72 1.93 7.51 7.71
C GLY A 72 1.59 6.27 8.55
N THR A 73 2.46 5.26 8.55
CA THR A 73 2.25 4.03 9.34
C THR A 73 2.26 4.29 10.85
N GLU A 74 3.14 5.17 11.34
CA GLU A 74 3.17 5.57 12.75
C GLU A 74 1.92 6.37 13.14
N GLN A 75 1.48 7.30 12.28
CA GLN A 75 0.27 8.09 12.49
C GLN A 75 -1.00 7.22 12.56
N HIS A 76 -1.06 6.16 11.76
CA HIS A 76 -2.22 5.26 11.68
C HIS A 76 -2.12 4.03 12.58
N GLY A 77 -1.06 3.91 13.40
CA GLY A 77 -0.95 2.85 14.40
C GLY A 77 -0.72 1.44 13.84
N LEU A 78 -0.06 1.32 12.68
CA LEU A 78 0.36 0.01 12.17
C LEU A 78 1.40 -0.63 13.09
N SER A 79 1.61 -1.94 12.95
CA SER A 79 2.42 -2.69 13.88
C SER A 79 3.87 -2.20 13.93
N GLN A 80 4.48 -2.30 15.10
CA GLN A 80 5.90 -1.96 15.27
C GLN A 80 6.80 -2.84 14.38
N GLN A 81 6.38 -4.09 14.11
CA GLN A 81 7.06 -5.00 13.20
C GLN A 81 7.07 -4.45 11.77
N TYR A 82 5.92 -3.96 11.29
CA TYR A 82 5.82 -3.40 9.94
C TYR A 82 6.57 -2.08 9.79
N ILE A 83 6.50 -1.21 10.80
CA ILE A 83 7.31 0.03 10.85
C ILE A 83 8.81 -0.30 10.79
N ASN A 84 9.27 -1.33 11.52
CA ASN A 84 10.66 -1.76 11.51
C ASN A 84 11.07 -2.36 10.15
N PHE A 85 10.17 -3.11 9.51
CA PHE A 85 10.36 -3.59 8.14
C PHE A 85 10.57 -2.42 7.18
N LEU A 86 9.73 -1.38 7.21
CA LEU A 86 9.91 -0.18 6.38
C LEU A 86 11.23 0.55 6.68
N LYS A 87 11.60 0.69 7.97
CA LYS A 87 12.87 1.30 8.39
C LYS A 87 14.10 0.55 7.86
N SER A 88 13.99 -0.76 7.57
CA SER A 88 15.08 -1.53 6.97
C SER A 88 15.46 -1.04 5.56
N PHE A 89 14.53 -0.43 4.82
CA PHE A 89 14.78 0.16 3.51
C PHE A 89 15.43 1.54 3.58
N ARG A 90 15.50 2.18 4.76
CA ARG A 90 16.04 3.54 4.94
C ARG A 90 17.58 3.62 4.85
N LYS A 91 18.27 2.49 5.04
CA LYS A 91 19.75 2.40 5.09
C LYS A 91 20.40 2.06 3.73
N ASN A 92 19.59 1.86 2.70
CA ASN A 92 20.05 1.61 1.34
C ASN A 92 20.26 2.91 0.56
#